data_AF-A0AAD3AL88-F1
#
_entry.id   AF-A0AAD3AL88-F1
#
_cell.length_a   1.000
_cell.length_b   1.000
_cell.length_c   1.000
_cell.angle_alpha   90.00
_cell.angle_beta   90.00
_cell.angle_gamma   90.00
#
_symmetry.space_group_name_H-M   'P 1'
#
loop_
_entity.id
_entity.type
_entity.pdbx_description
1 polymer ?
#
loop_
_entity_poly.entity_id
_entity_poly.type
_entity_poly.pdbx_seq_one_letter_code
_entity_poly.pdbx_strand_id
1 'polypeptide(L)'
;MNSDWRSYPFQLVPGDGQLEFPAAEGEHRDQESDTWFLAGQLEAAGADRSFAFLTIFNKNRPGGTVVADFYTMALFDLDTGDYGTYTDYDMPPANLEPGAPRKMGLAAGYLDISYAGGAGTASWTSCRNGDGGLLPYTYRVSLVGEDHCGRRMRLDLAVTPTRAPTPVGASAYNGKIVCFGQRDTYSYFQTGMAMTGTLRWGEQVHQVSGSSGHVDRQWFPKYAGGGGSGGDPRARSHEWRTINFDNGVDLSIWRQFDRTNNNVLQPFTGITVSYPDSAMAPECAEDVEVTVSSYVRWPESMRPLVRPLAPARYLPDRHRITCPTLGLDITGEPVVAAPAHGLPIEYMEGPYRYRGTLQGQPVTAFAFNERSLALYRDWELVEVLATTVMHTEPSDPDLRATVDRLAPLVAAGRRREAVELLAAVRPAQTGALATLLDDLVTVLSTESAG
;
A
#
# COMPACT_ATOMS: atom_id res chain seq x y z
N MET A 1 -0.25 19.81 -29.22
CA MET A 1 1.08 20.25 -28.75
C MET A 1 1.61 19.13 -27.88
N ASN A 2 2.70 18.48 -28.29
CA ASN A 2 3.34 17.44 -27.47
C ASN A 2 4.36 18.17 -26.59
N SER A 3 4.00 18.47 -25.34
CA SER A 3 4.83 19.21 -24.39
C SER A 3 5.86 18.27 -23.76
N ASP A 4 7.14 18.66 -23.79
CA ASP A 4 8.20 17.98 -23.04
C ASP A 4 7.84 17.96 -21.55
N TRP A 5 7.70 16.76 -20.98
CA TRP A 5 7.39 16.60 -19.56
C TRP A 5 8.44 17.23 -18.65
N ARG A 6 9.66 17.48 -19.12
CA ARG A 6 10.70 18.17 -18.34
C ARG A 6 10.51 19.68 -18.25
N SER A 7 9.36 20.21 -18.67
CA SER A 7 9.01 21.63 -18.61
C SER A 7 7.61 21.82 -18.06
N TYR A 8 7.40 22.89 -17.29
CA TYR A 8 6.08 23.32 -16.85
C TYR A 8 5.57 24.52 -17.65
N PRO A 9 4.25 24.61 -17.94
CA PRO A 9 3.23 23.61 -17.61
C PRO A 9 3.30 22.36 -18.51
N PHE A 10 2.85 21.22 -17.99
CA PHE A 10 2.76 19.96 -18.73
C PHE A 10 1.39 19.31 -18.52
N GLN A 11 0.73 18.85 -19.59
CA GLN A 11 -0.54 18.12 -19.48
C GLN A 11 -0.28 16.63 -19.70
N LEU A 12 -0.48 15.83 -18.65
CA LEU A 12 -0.32 14.38 -18.75
C LEU A 12 -1.42 13.76 -19.61
N VAL A 13 -2.63 14.29 -19.51
CA VAL A 13 -3.78 13.91 -20.35
C VAL A 13 -4.28 15.17 -21.06
N PRO A 14 -4.19 15.22 -22.40
CA PRO A 14 -4.61 16.41 -23.15
C PRO A 14 -6.06 16.82 -22.85
N GLY A 15 -6.25 18.07 -22.44
CA GLY A 15 -7.57 18.63 -22.15
C GLY A 15 -8.12 18.30 -20.76
N ASP A 16 -7.40 17.55 -19.92
CA ASP A 16 -7.78 17.34 -18.52
C ASP A 16 -6.98 18.25 -17.59
N GLY A 17 -7.63 19.28 -17.04
CA GLY A 17 -7.02 20.25 -16.14
C GLY A 17 -6.67 19.68 -14.76
N GLN A 18 -7.21 18.52 -14.36
CA GLN A 18 -6.84 17.86 -13.10
C GLN A 18 -5.45 17.22 -13.20
N LEU A 19 -4.99 16.90 -14.42
CA LEU A 19 -3.69 16.28 -14.70
C LEU A 19 -2.74 17.26 -15.41
N GLU A 20 -2.86 18.56 -15.07
CA GLU A 20 -1.96 19.62 -15.50
C GLU A 20 -0.92 19.92 -14.40
N PHE A 21 0.35 19.89 -14.77
CA PHE A 21 1.49 20.10 -13.90
C PHE A 21 1.99 21.54 -14.02
N PRO A 22 2.39 22.19 -12.90
CA PRO A 22 2.64 21.61 -11.58
C PRO A 22 1.41 21.46 -10.67
N ALA A 23 0.23 21.91 -11.10
CA ALA A 23 -0.95 21.96 -10.23
C ALA A 23 -1.36 20.57 -9.69
N ALA A 24 -1.28 19.52 -10.51
CA ALA A 24 -1.57 18.13 -10.14
C ALA A 24 -0.64 17.56 -9.05
N GLU A 25 0.51 18.20 -8.77
CA GLU A 25 1.38 17.80 -7.65
C GLU A 25 0.93 18.43 -6.33
N GLY A 26 0.28 19.60 -6.39
CA GLY A 26 -0.17 20.35 -5.22
C GLY A 26 -1.50 19.87 -4.66
N GLU A 27 -2.06 20.68 -3.76
CA GLU A 27 -3.36 20.45 -3.13
C GLU A 27 -4.53 20.58 -4.10
N HIS A 28 -5.42 19.59 -4.09
CA HIS A 28 -6.76 19.68 -4.67
C HIS A 28 -7.76 20.08 -3.59
N ARG A 29 -8.15 21.36 -3.59
CA ARG A 29 -8.97 21.97 -2.51
C ARG A 29 -10.42 21.50 -2.51
N ASP A 30 -10.93 21.18 -3.68
CA ASP A 30 -12.27 20.68 -3.93
C ASP A 30 -12.44 19.19 -3.61
N GLN A 31 -11.34 18.50 -3.26
CA GLN A 31 -11.31 17.08 -2.97
C GLN A 31 -11.29 16.86 -1.45
N GLU A 32 -12.10 15.91 -0.96
CA GLU A 32 -12.11 15.58 0.46
C GLU A 32 -10.88 14.78 0.87
N SER A 33 -10.34 13.94 -0.01
CA SER A 33 -9.08 13.22 0.26
C SER A 33 -8.04 13.51 -0.81
N ASP A 34 -6.80 13.70 -0.37
CA ASP A 34 -5.63 13.94 -1.22
C ASP A 34 -4.41 13.22 -0.63
N THR A 35 -3.77 12.36 -1.41
CA THR A 35 -2.75 11.39 -0.95
C THR A 35 -1.46 11.55 -1.72
N TRP A 36 -0.37 11.84 -1.00
CA TRP A 36 0.98 11.87 -1.54
C TRP A 36 1.77 10.71 -0.97
N PHE A 37 2.20 9.83 -1.85
CA PHE A 37 2.97 8.65 -1.51
C PHE A 37 4.36 8.72 -2.16
N LEU A 38 5.39 8.38 -1.40
CA LEU A 38 6.74 8.16 -1.92
C LEU A 38 7.35 6.93 -1.23
N ALA A 39 7.86 5.99 -2.02
CA ALA A 39 8.62 4.86 -1.52
C ALA A 39 9.82 4.55 -2.40
N GLY A 40 10.78 3.79 -1.90
CA GLY A 40 11.91 3.35 -2.71
C GLY A 40 12.96 2.55 -1.94
N GLN A 41 13.83 1.88 -2.70
CA GLN A 41 15.03 1.22 -2.20
C GLN A 41 16.20 2.21 -2.11
N LEU A 42 17.03 2.04 -1.10
CA LEU A 42 18.19 2.86 -0.79
C LEU A 42 19.39 1.97 -0.46
N GLU A 43 20.55 2.28 -1.01
CA GLU A 43 21.83 1.63 -0.70
C GLU A 43 22.68 2.57 0.13
N ALA A 44 23.30 2.06 1.19
CA ALA A 44 24.21 2.84 2.03
C ALA A 44 25.61 2.95 1.38
N ALA A 45 26.10 4.17 1.21
CA ALA A 45 27.41 4.39 0.60
C ALA A 45 28.54 3.84 1.48
N GLY A 46 29.38 2.97 0.91
CA GLY A 46 30.55 2.42 1.60
C GLY A 46 30.22 1.37 2.67
N ALA A 47 28.96 0.95 2.78
CA ALA A 47 28.52 -0.18 3.59
C ALA A 47 27.78 -1.17 2.68
N ASP A 48 27.92 -2.47 2.96
CA ASP A 48 27.12 -3.50 2.32
C ASP A 48 25.77 -3.59 3.04
N ARG A 49 24.98 -2.51 2.95
CA ARG A 49 23.67 -2.39 3.60
C ARG A 49 22.63 -1.75 2.69
N SER A 50 21.46 -2.38 2.67
CA SER A 50 20.32 -1.96 1.87
C SER A 50 19.12 -1.63 2.77
N PHE A 51 18.46 -0.53 2.46
CA PHE A 51 17.27 -0.06 3.14
C PHE A 51 16.14 0.13 2.15
N ALA A 52 14.92 0.20 2.67
CA ALA A 52 13.81 0.79 1.95
C ALA A 52 13.02 1.72 2.85
N PHE A 53 12.21 2.58 2.24
CA PHE A 53 11.32 3.45 2.97
C PHE A 53 10.01 3.63 2.23
N LEU A 54 8.99 4.04 2.96
CA LEU A 54 7.77 4.62 2.40
C LEU A 54 7.35 5.82 3.24
N THR A 55 6.58 6.71 2.64
CA THR A 55 5.88 7.78 3.35
C THR A 55 4.56 8.12 2.68
N ILE A 56 3.61 8.50 3.53
CA ILE A 56 2.27 8.91 3.13
C ILE A 56 1.98 10.24 3.82
N PHE A 57 1.69 11.27 3.05
CA PHE A 57 0.97 12.44 3.53
C PHE A 57 -0.46 12.32 3.03
N ASN A 58 -1.42 12.43 3.93
CA ASN A 58 -2.82 12.26 3.58
C ASN A 58 -3.66 13.40 4.16
N LYS A 59 -4.25 14.20 3.28
CA LYS A 59 -5.30 15.15 3.62
C LYS A 59 -6.62 14.40 3.64
N ASN A 60 -7.38 14.48 4.73
CA ASN A 60 -8.76 13.99 4.81
C ASN A 60 -9.69 15.06 5.40
N ARG A 61 -10.77 15.29 4.67
CA ARG A 61 -11.82 16.26 5.00
C ARG A 61 -13.22 15.64 4.91
N PRO A 62 -13.57 14.58 5.70
CA PRO A 62 -14.89 13.97 5.62
C PRO A 62 -16.02 15.00 5.79
N GLY A 63 -16.92 15.07 4.80
CA GLY A 63 -18.00 16.06 4.78
C GLY A 63 -17.52 17.51 4.74
N GLY A 64 -16.29 17.75 4.28
CA GLY A 64 -15.65 19.05 4.10
C GLY A 64 -15.26 19.81 5.38
N THR A 65 -15.60 19.30 6.56
CA THR A 65 -15.49 20.05 7.83
C THR A 65 -14.66 19.34 8.89
N VAL A 66 -14.71 18.00 8.91
CA VAL A 66 -13.88 17.19 9.81
C VAL A 66 -12.46 17.18 9.26
N VAL A 67 -11.47 17.36 10.13
CA VAL A 67 -10.06 17.19 9.74
C VAL A 67 -9.58 15.86 10.31
N ALA A 68 -9.04 15.00 9.44
CA ALA A 68 -8.50 13.70 9.80
C ALA A 68 -7.21 13.42 9.02
N ASP A 69 -6.35 14.44 8.92
CA ASP A 69 -5.10 14.33 8.18
C ASP A 69 -4.14 13.42 8.92
N PHE A 70 -3.29 12.73 8.18
CA PHE A 70 -2.23 11.95 8.78
C PHE A 70 -0.95 11.99 7.98
N TYR A 71 0.12 11.68 8.68
CA TYR A 71 1.44 11.46 8.13
C TYR A 71 1.93 10.08 8.58
N THR A 72 2.47 9.30 7.65
CA THR A 72 3.13 8.02 7.93
C THR A 72 4.52 8.00 7.31
N MET A 73 5.47 7.41 8.02
CA MET A 73 6.74 6.97 7.43
C MET A 73 7.14 5.60 7.98
N ALA A 74 7.83 4.82 7.17
CA ALA A 74 8.49 3.61 7.62
C ALA A 74 9.89 3.48 7.02
N LEU A 75 10.77 2.84 7.78
CA LEU A 75 12.11 2.42 7.36
C LEU A 75 12.20 0.90 7.49
N PHE A 76 12.83 0.27 6.50
CA PHE A 76 13.03 -1.17 6.44
C PHE A 76 14.52 -1.44 6.27
N ASP A 77 15.07 -2.32 7.10
CA ASP A 77 16.40 -2.91 6.89
C ASP A 77 16.22 -4.18 6.06
N LEU A 78 16.71 -4.14 4.81
CA LEU A 78 16.50 -5.24 3.85
C LEU A 78 17.44 -6.43 4.09
N ASP A 79 18.44 -6.26 4.95
CA ASP A 79 19.44 -7.27 5.28
C ASP A 79 19.04 -8.05 6.54
N THR A 80 18.51 -7.35 7.55
CA THR A 80 18.08 -7.98 8.81
C THR A 80 16.60 -8.31 8.85
N GLY A 81 15.79 -7.69 7.97
CA GLY A 81 14.34 -7.78 8.02
C GLY A 81 13.70 -6.97 9.16
N ASP A 82 14.45 -6.06 9.79
CA ASP A 82 13.91 -5.15 10.82
C ASP A 82 13.11 -4.02 10.14
N TYR A 83 12.10 -3.49 10.82
CA TYR A 83 11.37 -2.32 10.33
C TYR A 83 10.91 -1.41 11.46
N GLY A 84 10.85 -0.13 11.15
CA GLY A 84 10.30 0.90 12.01
C GLY A 84 9.20 1.65 11.27
N THR A 85 8.15 2.04 11.98
CA THR A 85 7.02 2.78 11.41
C THR A 85 6.51 3.81 12.39
N TYR A 86 6.06 4.94 11.87
CA TYR A 86 5.50 6.05 12.62
C TYR A 86 4.27 6.58 11.87
N THR A 87 3.16 6.74 12.57
CA THR A 87 1.95 7.39 12.06
C THR A 87 1.47 8.42 13.07
N ASP A 88 1.22 9.65 12.62
CA ASP A 88 0.69 10.74 13.43
C ASP A 88 -0.58 11.30 12.79
N TYR A 89 -1.53 11.71 13.63
CA TYR A 89 -2.85 12.17 13.23
C TYR A 89 -3.13 13.61 13.66
N ASP A 90 -3.80 14.36 12.77
CA ASP A 90 -4.47 15.62 13.03
C ASP A 90 -5.97 15.37 12.94
N MET A 91 -6.57 14.98 14.07
CA MET A 91 -7.97 14.60 14.13
C MET A 91 -8.65 14.90 15.48
N PRO A 92 -9.99 14.96 15.52
CA PRO A 92 -10.73 15.06 16.78
C PRO A 92 -10.45 13.88 17.73
N PRO A 93 -10.52 14.11 19.05
CA PRO A 93 -10.83 15.40 19.69
C PRO A 93 -9.62 16.35 19.74
N ALA A 94 -8.39 15.86 19.55
CA ALA A 94 -7.16 16.61 19.81
C ALA A 94 -7.05 17.92 19.00
N ASN A 95 -7.50 17.93 17.75
CA ASN A 95 -7.45 19.13 16.90
C ASN A 95 -8.62 20.09 17.08
N LEU A 96 -9.59 19.75 17.94
CA LEU A 96 -10.69 20.64 18.33
C LEU A 96 -10.41 21.37 19.65
N GLU A 97 -9.32 21.03 20.33
CA GLU A 97 -8.91 21.73 21.55
C GLU A 97 -8.62 23.21 21.26
N PRO A 98 -9.03 24.15 22.13
CA PRO A 98 -8.81 25.57 21.92
C PRO A 98 -7.33 25.91 21.69
N GLY A 99 -7.04 26.53 20.53
CA GLY A 99 -5.67 26.92 20.16
C GLY A 99 -4.83 25.80 19.53
N ALA A 100 -5.39 24.61 19.30
CA ALA A 100 -4.71 23.55 18.56
C ALA A 100 -4.37 24.03 17.13
N PRO A 101 -3.08 24.06 16.74
CA PRO A 101 -2.72 24.39 15.36
C PRO A 101 -3.05 23.21 14.44
N ARG A 102 -3.35 23.50 13.17
CA ARG A 102 -3.34 22.48 12.11
C ARG A 102 -1.93 21.93 11.96
N LYS A 103 -1.79 20.61 11.88
CA LYS A 103 -0.48 19.97 11.70
C LYS A 103 -0.05 19.99 10.24
N MET A 104 -0.99 19.84 9.31
CA MET A 104 -0.68 19.78 7.88
C MET A 104 -0.78 21.15 7.20
N GLY A 105 0.30 21.55 6.52
CA GLY A 105 0.35 22.70 5.61
C GLY A 105 0.50 22.24 4.16
N LEU A 106 -0.26 22.86 3.26
CA LEU A 106 -0.33 22.50 1.84
C LEU A 106 -0.35 23.75 0.95
N ALA A 107 0.35 23.72 -0.18
CA ALA A 107 0.19 24.69 -1.26
C ALA A 107 -0.66 24.14 -2.40
N ALA A 108 -1.40 25.04 -3.06
CA ALA A 108 -2.05 24.75 -4.33
C ALA A 108 -1.12 25.17 -5.50
N GLY A 109 -1.23 24.47 -6.63
CA GLY A 109 -0.51 24.82 -7.86
C GLY A 109 0.89 24.23 -8.00
N TYR A 110 1.48 23.70 -6.92
CA TYR A 110 2.75 22.96 -6.92
C TYR A 110 2.90 22.17 -5.62
N LEU A 111 3.85 21.24 -5.57
CA LEU A 111 4.11 20.44 -4.38
C LEU A 111 4.86 21.25 -3.30
N ASP A 112 4.16 21.53 -2.22
CA ASP A 112 4.74 22.06 -0.97
C ASP A 112 3.88 21.59 0.19
N ILE A 113 4.39 20.59 0.88
CA ILE A 113 3.71 19.89 1.98
C ILE A 113 4.59 19.93 3.19
N SER A 114 3.98 20.24 4.34
CA SER A 114 4.60 20.04 5.65
C SER A 114 3.61 19.40 6.61
N TYR A 115 4.13 18.63 7.56
CA TYR A 115 3.35 18.04 8.64
C TYR A 115 4.09 18.19 9.98
N ALA A 116 3.54 18.96 10.90
CA ALA A 116 4.07 19.19 12.24
C ALA A 116 3.56 18.12 13.23
N GLY A 117 4.28 17.00 13.32
CA GLY A 117 3.96 15.89 14.21
C GLY A 117 4.74 15.91 15.53
N GLY A 118 4.49 14.92 16.40
CA GLY A 118 5.19 14.77 17.68
C GLY A 118 6.69 14.52 17.56
N ALA A 119 7.14 13.92 16.45
CA ALA A 119 8.55 13.65 16.18
C ALA A 119 9.30 14.82 15.49
N GLY A 120 8.60 15.91 15.17
CA GLY A 120 9.12 17.06 14.43
C GLY A 120 8.31 17.36 13.17
N THR A 121 8.89 18.16 12.27
CA THR A 121 8.24 18.54 11.01
C THR A 121 8.76 17.68 9.85
N ALA A 122 7.86 16.93 9.23
CA ALA A 122 8.11 16.29 7.95
C ALA A 122 7.72 17.24 6.80
N SER A 123 8.40 17.16 5.66
CA SER A 123 8.14 18.01 4.51
C SER A 123 8.50 17.37 3.18
N TRP A 124 7.75 17.71 2.13
CA TRP A 124 8.01 17.35 0.74
C TRP A 124 7.74 18.57 -0.14
N THR A 125 8.79 19.11 -0.75
CA THR A 125 8.73 20.43 -1.42
C THR A 125 9.41 20.40 -2.79
N SER A 126 8.85 21.10 -3.77
CA SER A 126 9.46 21.31 -5.08
C SER A 126 10.72 22.15 -4.98
N CYS A 127 11.77 21.74 -5.69
CA CYS A 127 12.99 22.51 -5.85
C CYS A 127 12.78 23.66 -6.83
N ARG A 128 13.63 24.70 -6.69
CA ARG A 128 13.65 25.86 -7.58
C ARG A 128 15.04 26.03 -8.20
N ASN A 129 15.10 26.59 -9.40
CA ASN A 129 16.34 27.00 -10.05
C ASN A 129 16.84 28.34 -9.46
N GLY A 130 17.99 28.82 -9.94
CA GLY A 130 18.60 30.07 -9.46
C GLY A 130 17.73 31.33 -9.64
N ASP A 131 16.78 31.30 -10.58
CA ASP A 131 15.84 32.39 -10.87
C ASP A 131 14.51 32.24 -10.11
N GLY A 132 14.38 31.22 -9.25
CA GLY A 132 13.18 30.94 -8.46
C GLY A 132 12.08 30.14 -9.19
N GLY A 133 12.29 29.79 -10.46
CA GLY A 133 11.40 28.91 -11.24
C GLY A 133 11.41 27.47 -10.71
N LEU A 134 10.27 26.79 -10.77
CA LEU A 134 10.16 25.40 -10.32
C LEU A 134 10.99 24.47 -11.22
N LEU A 135 11.69 23.52 -10.59
CA LEU A 135 12.34 22.41 -11.30
C LEU A 135 11.34 21.25 -11.41
N PRO A 136 10.96 20.83 -12.64
CA PRO A 136 9.94 19.80 -12.81
C PRO A 136 10.24 18.50 -12.07
N TYR A 137 9.27 18.08 -11.27
CA TYR A 137 9.25 16.86 -10.45
C TYR A 137 10.49 16.64 -9.57
N THR A 138 11.22 17.70 -9.26
CA THR A 138 12.45 17.63 -8.47
C THR A 138 12.17 18.13 -7.07
N TYR A 139 12.53 17.35 -6.05
CA TYR A 139 12.05 17.57 -4.69
C TYR A 139 13.15 17.55 -3.63
N ARG A 140 12.88 18.27 -2.53
CA ARG A 140 13.49 18.04 -1.22
C ARG A 140 12.48 17.35 -0.32
N VAL A 141 12.89 16.23 0.27
CA VAL A 141 12.07 15.43 1.18
C VAL A 141 12.80 15.34 2.51
N SER A 142 12.11 15.62 3.62
CA SER A 142 12.59 15.46 4.99
C SER A 142 11.51 14.74 5.78
N LEU A 143 11.79 13.52 6.22
CA LEU A 143 10.87 12.65 6.94
C LEU A 143 11.39 12.47 8.36
N VAL A 144 10.51 12.48 9.35
CA VAL A 144 10.86 12.34 10.77
C VAL A 144 9.81 11.51 11.49
N GLY A 145 10.26 10.65 12.39
CA GLY A 145 9.38 9.76 13.13
C GLY A 145 10.07 9.13 14.34
N GLU A 146 9.31 8.35 15.09
CA GLU A 146 9.81 7.47 16.13
C GLU A 146 9.17 6.10 15.90
N ASP A 147 9.98 5.05 15.80
CA ASP A 147 9.43 3.73 15.55
C ASP A 147 8.70 3.14 16.77
N HIS A 148 8.04 2.01 16.57
CA HIS A 148 7.28 1.32 17.61
C HIS A 148 8.14 0.77 18.77
N CYS A 149 9.47 0.92 18.70
CA CYS A 149 10.42 0.61 19.77
C CYS A 149 11.04 1.87 20.40
N GLY A 150 10.60 3.08 20.01
CA GLY A 150 11.11 4.35 20.54
C GLY A 150 12.40 4.84 19.85
N ARG A 151 12.86 4.22 18.76
CA ARG A 151 14.05 4.68 18.02
C ARG A 151 13.65 5.81 17.09
N ARG A 152 14.37 6.93 17.17
CA ARG A 152 14.20 8.06 16.25
C ARG A 152 14.51 7.63 14.82
N MET A 153 13.66 8.04 13.89
CA MET A 153 13.82 7.86 12.45
C MET A 153 13.90 9.22 11.77
N ARG A 154 14.83 9.37 10.82
CA ARG A 154 14.92 10.54 9.95
C ARG A 154 15.46 10.15 8.59
N LEU A 155 14.87 10.70 7.53
CA LEU A 155 15.32 10.51 6.17
C LEU A 155 15.25 11.84 5.42
N ASP A 156 16.40 12.35 5.02
CA ASP A 156 16.51 13.57 4.19
C ASP A 156 16.97 13.15 2.79
N LEU A 157 16.20 13.49 1.75
CA LEU A 157 16.48 13.12 0.37
C LEU A 157 16.38 14.31 -0.58
N ALA A 158 17.30 14.36 -1.53
CA ALA A 158 17.14 15.02 -2.82
C ALA A 158 16.58 14.00 -3.81
N VAL A 159 15.46 14.34 -4.45
CA VAL A 159 14.73 13.43 -5.35
C VAL A 159 14.63 14.08 -6.74
N THR A 160 15.02 13.35 -7.78
CA THR A 160 14.95 13.81 -9.18
C THR A 160 14.34 12.72 -10.06
N PRO A 161 13.46 13.09 -11.00
CA PRO A 161 12.80 12.12 -11.86
C PRO A 161 13.75 11.63 -12.96
N THR A 162 13.62 10.36 -13.37
CA THR A 162 14.22 9.88 -14.61
C THR A 162 13.17 9.58 -15.69
N ARG A 163 11.89 9.50 -15.30
CA ARG A 163 10.76 9.16 -16.17
C ARG A 163 9.63 10.18 -16.04
N ALA A 164 8.80 10.25 -17.07
CA ALA A 164 7.58 11.05 -17.07
C ALA A 164 6.54 10.44 -16.10
N PRO A 165 5.62 11.25 -15.54
CA PRO A 165 4.45 10.70 -14.86
C PRO A 165 3.61 9.86 -15.84
N THR A 166 2.90 8.87 -15.29
CA THR A 166 2.06 7.91 -16.02
C THR A 166 0.66 7.94 -15.41
N PRO A 167 -0.41 8.15 -16.21
CA PRO A 167 -1.77 8.13 -15.68
C PRO A 167 -2.15 6.69 -15.34
N VAL A 168 -2.76 6.47 -14.16
CA VAL A 168 -3.22 5.12 -13.80
C VAL A 168 -4.26 4.62 -14.80
N GLY A 169 -4.13 3.36 -15.19
CA GLY A 169 -4.92 2.72 -16.24
C GLY A 169 -4.56 3.21 -17.65
N ALA A 170 -3.39 3.85 -17.82
CA ALA A 170 -2.86 4.34 -19.09
C ALA A 170 -3.92 5.10 -19.91
N SER A 171 -3.96 4.91 -21.24
CA SER A 171 -4.97 5.55 -22.10
C SER A 171 -6.38 4.99 -21.93
N ALA A 172 -6.54 3.83 -21.27
CA ALA A 172 -7.86 3.22 -21.06
C ALA A 172 -8.68 4.00 -20.04
N TYR A 173 -8.03 4.52 -19.00
CA TYR A 173 -8.67 5.29 -17.93
C TYR A 173 -8.21 6.75 -17.87
N ASN A 174 -7.08 7.08 -18.49
CA ASN A 174 -6.47 8.41 -18.48
C ASN A 174 -6.34 8.97 -17.05
N GLY A 175 -5.98 8.11 -16.09
CA GLY A 175 -5.76 8.50 -14.70
C GLY A 175 -7.05 8.79 -13.94
N LYS A 176 -8.23 8.57 -14.54
CA LYS A 176 -9.52 8.76 -13.89
C LYS A 176 -10.22 7.43 -13.69
N ILE A 177 -10.18 6.92 -12.46
CA ILE A 177 -10.60 5.56 -12.11
C ILE A 177 -11.78 5.56 -11.12
N VAL A 178 -12.36 4.38 -10.96
CA VAL A 178 -13.21 4.07 -9.80
C VAL A 178 -12.31 3.47 -8.73
N CYS A 179 -12.23 4.14 -7.57
CA CYS A 179 -11.44 3.69 -6.43
C CYS A 179 -12.28 3.73 -5.15
N PHE A 180 -12.23 2.67 -4.35
CA PHE A 180 -13.04 2.49 -3.14
C PHE A 180 -14.55 2.72 -3.35
N GLY A 181 -15.06 2.34 -4.52
CA GLY A 181 -16.47 2.56 -4.92
C GLY A 181 -16.81 4.01 -5.29
N GLN A 182 -15.81 4.89 -5.38
CA GLN A 182 -15.96 6.29 -5.76
C GLN A 182 -15.54 6.49 -7.21
N ARG A 183 -16.47 7.00 -8.02
CA ARG A 183 -16.16 7.49 -9.37
C ARG A 183 -15.38 8.79 -9.26
N ASP A 184 -14.77 9.21 -10.37
CA ASP A 184 -14.06 10.49 -10.47
C ASP A 184 -12.89 10.62 -9.49
N THR A 185 -12.28 9.49 -9.10
CA THR A 185 -10.98 9.48 -8.42
C THR A 185 -9.90 9.63 -9.46
N TYR A 186 -8.96 10.54 -9.22
CA TYR A 186 -7.83 10.76 -10.10
C TYR A 186 -6.57 10.17 -9.51
N SER A 187 -5.71 9.62 -10.37
CA SER A 187 -4.42 9.08 -9.99
C SER A 187 -3.40 9.07 -11.13
N TYR A 188 -2.17 9.37 -10.76
CA TYR A 188 -0.99 9.10 -11.58
C TYR A 188 0.14 8.61 -10.68
N PHE A 189 1.10 7.93 -11.29
CA PHE A 189 2.36 7.60 -10.63
C PHE A 189 3.55 8.07 -11.44
N GLN A 190 4.70 8.17 -10.80
CA GLN A 190 5.96 8.47 -11.47
C GLN A 190 7.06 7.62 -10.85
N THR A 191 7.69 6.79 -11.68
CA THR A 191 8.76 5.88 -11.27
C THR A 191 10.13 6.40 -11.69
N GLY A 192 11.18 5.65 -11.34
CA GLY A 192 12.54 6.04 -11.66
C GLY A 192 12.97 7.30 -10.92
N MET A 193 12.50 7.50 -9.69
CA MET A 193 12.97 8.59 -8.85
C MET A 193 14.38 8.28 -8.35
N ALA A 194 15.36 9.05 -8.82
CA ALA A 194 16.72 9.03 -8.29
C ALA A 194 16.75 9.80 -6.98
N MET A 195 17.30 9.19 -5.95
CA MET A 195 17.27 9.66 -4.57
C MET A 195 18.69 9.65 -4.01
N THR A 196 19.09 10.72 -3.34
CA THR A 196 20.36 10.77 -2.59
C THR A 196 20.15 11.55 -1.29
N GLY A 197 20.84 11.15 -0.22
CA GLY A 197 20.76 11.90 1.02
C GLY A 197 21.23 11.13 2.24
N THR A 198 20.58 11.35 3.38
CA THR A 198 20.98 10.79 4.68
C THR A 198 19.83 10.07 5.36
N LEU A 199 20.10 8.85 5.82
CA LEU A 199 19.21 8.06 6.67
C LEU A 199 19.77 8.05 8.10
N ARG A 200 18.90 8.27 9.09
CA ARG A 200 19.19 8.04 10.51
C ARG A 200 18.11 7.17 11.14
N TRP A 201 18.52 6.12 11.83
CA TRP A 201 17.61 5.25 12.58
C TRP A 201 18.27 4.80 13.88
N GLY A 202 17.75 5.29 15.00
CA GLY A 202 18.41 5.20 16.30
C GLY A 202 19.78 5.90 16.26
N GLU A 203 20.84 5.17 16.60
CA GLU A 203 22.22 5.65 16.57
C GLU A 203 22.87 5.53 15.18
N GLN A 204 22.25 4.79 14.25
CA GLN A 204 22.82 4.54 12.93
C GLN A 204 22.60 5.74 12.02
N VAL A 205 23.63 6.11 11.26
CA VAL A 205 23.58 7.19 10.26
C VAL A 205 24.30 6.73 9.00
N HIS A 206 23.62 6.85 7.86
CA HIS A 206 24.14 6.42 6.55
C HIS A 206 23.94 7.52 5.52
N GLN A 207 24.95 7.72 4.66
CA GLN A 207 24.71 8.35 3.36
C GLN A 207 24.07 7.31 2.46
N VAL A 208 22.99 7.67 1.77
CA VAL A 208 22.17 6.73 1.01
C VAL A 208 21.91 7.23 -0.40
N SER A 209 21.74 6.29 -1.33
CA SER A 209 21.31 6.58 -2.70
C SER A 209 20.42 5.47 -3.26
N GLY A 210 19.51 5.80 -4.17
CA GLY A 210 18.64 4.84 -4.84
C GLY A 210 18.11 5.38 -6.17
N SER A 211 17.60 4.50 -7.03
CA SER A 211 17.08 4.88 -8.36
C SER A 211 15.70 4.30 -8.69
N SER A 212 15.14 3.49 -7.79
CA SER A 212 13.84 2.81 -7.95
C SER A 212 12.73 3.48 -7.14
N GLY A 213 12.82 4.78 -6.87
CA GLY A 213 11.76 5.46 -6.14
C GLY A 213 10.48 5.58 -6.97
N HIS A 214 9.35 5.51 -6.27
CA HIS A 214 8.00 5.56 -6.82
C HIS A 214 7.19 6.63 -6.10
N VAL A 215 6.63 7.56 -6.87
CA VAL A 215 5.61 8.50 -6.40
C VAL A 215 4.25 8.02 -6.87
N ASP A 216 3.28 7.96 -5.96
CA ASP A 216 1.86 7.77 -6.29
C ASP A 216 1.07 8.98 -5.76
N ARG A 217 0.14 9.46 -6.57
CA ARG A 217 -0.70 10.61 -6.29
C ARG A 217 -2.14 10.23 -6.53
N GLN A 218 -2.99 10.48 -5.55
CA GLN A 218 -4.42 10.18 -5.63
C GLN A 218 -5.25 11.25 -4.94
N TRP A 219 -6.34 11.66 -5.57
CA TRP A 219 -7.32 12.53 -4.93
C TRP A 219 -8.74 12.07 -5.23
N PHE A 220 -9.59 12.20 -4.21
CA PHE A 220 -10.91 11.60 -4.16
C PHE A 220 -11.97 12.68 -3.88
N PRO A 221 -13.12 12.60 -4.58
CA PRO A 221 -14.21 13.55 -4.36
C PRO A 221 -14.80 13.43 -2.95
N LYS A 222 -14.72 12.26 -2.32
CA LYS A 222 -15.10 12.06 -0.91
C LYS A 222 -13.99 11.36 -0.15
N TYR A 223 -14.09 11.38 1.17
CA TYR A 223 -13.16 10.71 2.07
C TYR A 223 -12.82 9.28 1.60
N ALA A 224 -11.54 8.99 1.36
CA ALA A 224 -11.08 7.71 0.83
C ALA A 224 -11.46 6.53 1.75
N GLY A 225 -11.37 6.72 3.08
CA GLY A 225 -11.64 5.68 4.07
C GLY A 225 -13.11 5.42 4.38
N GLY A 226 -14.03 5.61 3.44
CA GLY A 226 -15.45 5.24 3.62
C GLY A 226 -16.47 6.07 2.84
N GLY A 227 -16.05 7.14 2.16
CA GLY A 227 -16.95 8.03 1.41
C GLY A 227 -17.72 7.33 0.28
N GLY A 228 -17.12 6.29 -0.32
CA GLY A 228 -17.75 5.42 -1.32
C GLY A 228 -18.64 4.31 -0.75
N SER A 229 -18.67 4.14 0.58
CA SER A 229 -19.36 3.05 1.28
C SER A 229 -20.28 3.53 2.41
N GLY A 230 -20.74 4.78 2.36
CA GLY A 230 -21.65 5.32 3.37
C GLY A 230 -21.01 5.51 4.76
N GLY A 231 -19.67 5.59 4.81
CA GLY A 231 -18.90 5.84 6.03
C GLY A 231 -18.29 4.60 6.68
N ASP A 232 -18.54 3.39 6.15
CA ASP A 232 -17.88 2.18 6.66
C ASP A 232 -16.46 2.04 6.07
N PRO A 233 -15.39 2.20 6.87
CA PRO A 233 -14.02 2.08 6.38
C PRO A 233 -13.62 0.65 6.00
N ARG A 234 -14.38 -0.38 6.41
CA ARG A 234 -14.10 -1.80 6.12
C ARG A 234 -15.01 -2.41 5.06
N ALA A 235 -15.92 -1.62 4.46
CA ALA A 235 -16.77 -2.08 3.36
C ALA A 235 -16.01 -2.24 2.03
N ARG A 236 -14.85 -1.60 1.92
CA ARG A 236 -13.90 -1.73 0.81
C ARG A 236 -12.52 -2.07 1.36
N SER A 237 -11.76 -2.84 0.60
CA SER A 237 -10.33 -3.05 0.84
C SER A 237 -9.61 -3.13 -0.50
N HIS A 238 -8.28 -3.15 -0.44
CA HIS A 238 -7.43 -3.20 -1.62
C HIS A 238 -6.15 -3.96 -1.37
N GLU A 239 -5.53 -4.32 -2.49
CA GLU A 239 -4.11 -4.61 -2.59
C GLU A 239 -3.54 -3.70 -3.68
N TRP A 240 -2.40 -3.10 -3.41
CA TRP A 240 -1.67 -2.30 -4.38
C TRP A 240 -0.20 -2.70 -4.40
N ARG A 241 0.41 -2.72 -5.58
CA ARG A 241 1.81 -3.08 -5.75
C ARG A 241 2.50 -2.12 -6.69
N THR A 242 3.67 -1.67 -6.28
CA THR A 242 4.63 -0.99 -7.17
C THR A 242 5.76 -1.97 -7.41
N ILE A 243 6.06 -2.29 -8.67
CA ILE A 243 7.07 -3.30 -9.02
C ILE A 243 8.05 -2.67 -10.00
N ASN A 244 9.33 -2.66 -9.66
CA ASN A 244 10.42 -2.18 -10.50
C ASN A 244 11.27 -3.37 -10.95
N PHE A 245 11.13 -3.78 -12.22
CA PHE A 245 11.92 -4.88 -12.77
C PHE A 245 13.36 -4.45 -13.13
N ASP A 246 14.27 -5.40 -13.07
CA ASP A 246 15.68 -5.27 -13.47
C ASP A 246 15.87 -4.90 -14.95
N ASN A 247 14.92 -5.26 -15.82
CA ASN A 247 14.89 -4.83 -17.22
C ASN A 247 14.38 -3.39 -17.41
N GLY A 248 14.02 -2.71 -16.32
CA GLY A 248 13.53 -1.34 -16.31
C GLY A 248 12.03 -1.17 -16.58
N VAL A 249 11.25 -2.23 -16.77
CA VAL A 249 9.78 -2.11 -16.81
C VAL A 249 9.26 -1.90 -15.38
N ASP A 250 8.34 -0.96 -15.21
CA ASP A 250 7.69 -0.72 -13.92
C ASP A 250 6.18 -1.00 -14.00
N LEU A 251 5.61 -1.58 -12.95
CA LEU A 251 4.19 -1.87 -12.84
C LEU A 251 3.57 -1.17 -11.63
N SER A 252 2.34 -0.70 -11.80
CA SER A 252 1.40 -0.40 -10.72
C SER A 252 0.21 -1.36 -10.83
N ILE A 253 0.02 -2.24 -9.85
CA ILE A 253 -1.03 -3.26 -9.86
C ILE A 253 -2.05 -2.94 -8.77
N TRP A 254 -3.31 -2.74 -9.16
CA TRP A 254 -4.41 -2.49 -8.24
C TRP A 254 -5.39 -3.67 -8.22
N ARG A 255 -5.81 -4.07 -7.02
CA ARG A 255 -6.96 -4.94 -6.79
C ARG A 255 -7.83 -4.32 -5.71
N GLN A 256 -9.14 -4.30 -5.93
CA GLN A 256 -10.09 -3.71 -4.99
C GLN A 256 -11.20 -4.71 -4.69
N PHE A 257 -11.64 -4.78 -3.45
CA PHE A 257 -12.58 -5.80 -2.99
C PHE A 257 -13.82 -5.17 -2.36
N ASP A 258 -14.99 -5.68 -2.76
CA ASP A 258 -16.23 -5.47 -2.04
C ASP A 258 -16.30 -6.39 -0.84
N ARG A 259 -15.91 -5.87 0.33
CA ARG A 259 -15.94 -6.63 1.59
C ARG A 259 -17.37 -6.94 2.03
N THR A 260 -18.39 -6.25 1.53
CA THR A 260 -19.81 -6.49 1.86
C THR A 260 -20.43 -7.57 0.98
N ASN A 261 -19.79 -7.90 -0.14
CA ASN A 261 -20.23 -8.91 -1.09
C ASN A 261 -19.14 -9.95 -1.32
N ASN A 262 -18.85 -10.75 -0.29
CA ASN A 262 -17.93 -11.90 -0.36
C ASN A 262 -16.56 -11.59 -0.97
N ASN A 263 -16.00 -10.42 -0.69
CA ASN A 263 -14.71 -9.97 -1.22
C ASN A 263 -14.63 -10.00 -2.76
N VAL A 264 -15.74 -9.76 -3.45
CA VAL A 264 -15.77 -9.72 -4.92
C VAL A 264 -14.89 -8.58 -5.43
N LEU A 265 -14.08 -8.84 -6.46
CA LEU A 265 -13.25 -7.83 -7.10
C LEU A 265 -14.10 -6.70 -7.72
N GLN A 266 -13.60 -5.48 -7.65
CA GLN A 266 -14.24 -4.28 -8.17
C GLN A 266 -13.34 -3.58 -9.20
N PRO A 267 -13.91 -2.98 -10.26
CA PRO A 267 -13.18 -2.03 -11.09
C PRO A 267 -12.80 -0.77 -10.30
N PHE A 268 -11.66 -0.14 -10.54
CA PHE A 268 -10.54 -0.60 -11.37
C PHE A 268 -9.75 -1.71 -10.67
N THR A 269 -9.51 -2.82 -11.36
CA THR A 269 -8.57 -3.87 -10.96
C THR A 269 -7.74 -4.23 -12.19
N GLY A 270 -6.42 -4.07 -12.12
CA GLY A 270 -5.56 -4.17 -13.30
C GLY A 270 -4.13 -3.75 -13.05
N ILE A 271 -3.34 -3.80 -14.12
CA ILE A 271 -1.93 -3.43 -14.19
C ILE A 271 -1.82 -2.20 -15.08
N THR A 272 -1.13 -1.17 -14.59
CA THR A 272 -0.61 -0.08 -15.43
C THR A 272 0.89 -0.26 -15.58
N VAL A 273 1.37 -0.28 -16.81
CA VAL A 273 2.78 -0.52 -17.14
C VAL A 273 3.45 0.80 -17.56
N SER A 274 4.66 1.04 -17.07
CA SER A 274 5.53 2.11 -17.52
C SER A 274 6.85 1.55 -18.05
N TYR A 275 7.25 2.02 -19.23
CA TYR A 275 8.39 1.51 -19.97
C TYR A 275 9.62 2.40 -19.80
N PRO A 276 10.85 1.82 -19.83
CA PRO A 276 12.08 2.61 -19.78
C PRO A 276 12.30 3.42 -21.06
N ASP A 277 11.81 2.95 -22.21
CA ASP A 277 11.83 3.68 -23.47
C ASP A 277 10.69 4.71 -23.50
N SER A 278 11.05 5.99 -23.49
CA SER A 278 10.10 7.10 -23.57
C SER A 278 9.26 7.16 -24.85
N ALA A 279 9.64 6.42 -25.90
CA ALA A 279 8.83 6.29 -27.12
C ALA A 279 7.70 5.25 -26.98
N MET A 280 7.79 4.35 -26.00
CA MET A 280 6.75 3.37 -25.72
C MET A 280 5.69 3.98 -24.81
N ALA A 281 4.44 3.99 -25.27
CA ALA A 281 3.32 4.45 -24.47
C ALA A 281 3.05 3.48 -23.30
N PRO A 282 2.62 3.99 -22.13
CA PRO A 282 2.07 3.17 -21.07
C PRO A 282 0.90 2.31 -21.57
N GLU A 283 0.73 1.13 -20.99
CA GLU A 283 -0.38 0.21 -21.29
C GLU A 283 -1.14 -0.19 -20.03
N CYS A 284 -2.35 -0.69 -20.23
CA CYS A 284 -3.24 -1.19 -19.18
C CYS A 284 -3.66 -2.61 -19.51
N ALA A 285 -3.56 -3.52 -18.55
CA ALA A 285 -4.04 -4.89 -18.65
C ALA A 285 -4.92 -5.23 -17.45
N GLU A 286 -6.08 -5.85 -17.69
CA GLU A 286 -7.09 -6.11 -16.64
C GLU A 286 -7.33 -7.60 -16.40
N ASP A 287 -6.67 -8.48 -17.16
CA ASP A 287 -6.66 -9.93 -17.01
C ASP A 287 -5.57 -10.38 -16.01
N VAL A 288 -5.37 -9.60 -14.95
CA VAL A 288 -4.42 -9.91 -13.88
C VAL A 288 -5.05 -10.85 -12.86
N GLU A 289 -4.32 -11.93 -12.56
CA GLU A 289 -4.67 -12.89 -11.53
C GLU A 289 -3.61 -12.89 -10.45
N VAL A 290 -4.05 -12.94 -9.19
CA VAL A 290 -3.18 -13.04 -8.03
C VAL A 290 -3.62 -14.24 -7.20
N THR A 291 -2.79 -15.28 -7.19
CA THR A 291 -3.00 -16.49 -6.40
C THR A 291 -2.17 -16.40 -5.13
N VAL A 292 -2.84 -16.30 -3.99
CA VAL A 292 -2.20 -16.26 -2.66
C VAL A 292 -1.76 -17.68 -2.27
N SER A 293 -0.53 -17.81 -1.79
CA SER A 293 0.04 -19.08 -1.32
C SER A 293 0.30 -19.11 0.18
N SER A 294 0.25 -17.96 0.86
CA SER A 294 0.30 -17.90 2.32
C SER A 294 -0.33 -16.62 2.84
N TYR A 295 -0.69 -16.64 4.13
CA TYR A 295 -1.17 -15.47 4.86
C TYR A 295 -0.31 -15.25 6.08
N VAL A 296 -0.26 -13.99 6.53
CA VAL A 296 0.40 -13.60 7.77
C VAL A 296 -0.62 -13.02 8.74
N ARG A 297 -0.52 -13.41 10.01
CA ARG A 297 -1.37 -12.88 11.07
C ARG A 297 -0.97 -11.44 11.38
N TRP A 298 -1.95 -10.58 11.63
CA TRP A 298 -1.73 -9.20 12.07
C TRP A 298 -0.87 -9.16 13.35
N PRO A 299 0.18 -8.31 13.41
CA PRO A 299 0.99 -8.15 14.61
C PRO A 299 0.30 -7.24 15.62
N GLU A 300 0.09 -7.71 16.85
CA GLU A 300 -0.59 -6.93 17.90
C GLU A 300 0.28 -5.79 18.48
N SER A 301 1.55 -5.68 18.07
CA SER A 301 2.40 -4.51 18.35
C SER A 301 1.89 -3.24 17.67
N MET A 302 1.10 -3.37 16.60
CA MET A 302 0.50 -2.27 15.88
C MET A 302 -1.01 -2.27 16.09
N ARG A 303 -1.55 -1.09 16.42
CA ARG A 303 -2.98 -0.88 16.65
C ARG A 303 -3.55 0.05 15.58
N PRO A 304 -4.54 -0.40 14.79
CA PRO A 304 -5.26 0.50 13.90
C PRO A 304 -6.12 1.47 14.72
N LEU A 305 -6.39 2.65 14.14
CA LEU A 305 -7.19 3.69 14.80
C LEU A 305 -8.61 3.23 15.10
N VAL A 306 -9.26 2.59 14.13
CA VAL A 306 -10.61 2.03 14.27
C VAL A 306 -10.48 0.63 14.84
N ARG A 307 -11.14 0.39 15.98
CA ARG A 307 -11.14 -0.90 16.67
C ARG A 307 -11.41 -2.05 15.68
N PRO A 308 -10.56 -3.09 15.65
CA PRO A 308 -10.80 -4.27 14.83
C PRO A 308 -12.10 -4.99 15.18
N LEU A 309 -12.72 -5.61 14.18
CA LEU A 309 -13.97 -6.38 14.35
C LEU A 309 -13.73 -7.77 14.96
N ALA A 310 -12.52 -8.29 14.86
CA ALA A 310 -12.13 -9.59 15.40
C ALA A 310 -10.68 -9.54 15.91
N PRO A 311 -10.31 -10.37 16.90
CA PRO A 311 -8.94 -10.45 17.39
C PRO A 311 -7.99 -11.11 16.38
N ALA A 312 -8.46 -12.14 15.67
CA ALA A 312 -7.69 -12.86 14.66
C ALA A 312 -7.92 -12.23 13.28
N ARG A 313 -6.83 -11.83 12.62
CA ARG A 313 -6.85 -11.11 11.34
C ARG A 313 -5.65 -11.58 10.53
N TYR A 314 -5.89 -12.00 9.30
CA TYR A 314 -4.87 -12.53 8.41
C TYR A 314 -4.84 -11.73 7.11
N LEU A 315 -3.65 -11.39 6.62
CA LEU A 315 -3.49 -10.65 5.36
C LEU A 315 -2.68 -11.50 4.37
N PRO A 316 -2.95 -11.41 3.06
CA PRO A 316 -2.19 -12.12 2.02
C PRO A 316 -0.69 -11.82 2.13
N ASP A 317 0.16 -12.85 2.12
CA ASP A 317 1.60 -12.73 2.33
C ASP A 317 2.40 -13.09 1.07
N ARG A 318 2.52 -14.37 0.73
CA ARG A 318 3.17 -14.81 -0.53
C ARG A 318 2.12 -15.05 -1.60
N HIS A 319 2.48 -14.76 -2.85
CA HIS A 319 1.55 -14.90 -3.98
C HIS A 319 2.29 -15.08 -5.31
N ARG A 320 1.55 -15.58 -6.30
CA ARG A 320 1.92 -15.57 -7.71
C ARG A 320 1.02 -14.59 -8.46
N ILE A 321 1.59 -13.82 -9.37
CA ILE A 321 0.89 -12.89 -10.25
C ILE A 321 1.04 -13.39 -11.68
N THR A 322 -0.08 -13.54 -12.38
CA THR A 322 -0.08 -13.85 -13.82
C THR A 322 -0.92 -12.85 -14.59
N CYS A 323 -0.51 -12.49 -15.79
CA CYS A 323 -1.29 -11.66 -16.70
C CYS A 323 -1.00 -12.11 -18.15
N PRO A 324 -1.93 -12.79 -18.82
CA PRO A 324 -1.75 -13.27 -20.19
C PRO A 324 -1.44 -12.16 -21.18
N THR A 325 -2.15 -11.02 -21.10
CA THR A 325 -1.93 -9.86 -21.98
C THR A 325 -0.47 -9.38 -21.96
N LEU A 326 0.17 -9.38 -20.79
CA LEU A 326 1.56 -8.95 -20.63
C LEU A 326 2.58 -10.09 -20.79
N GLY A 327 2.13 -11.35 -20.90
CA GLY A 327 3.00 -12.50 -20.75
C GLY A 327 3.74 -12.51 -19.41
N LEU A 328 3.09 -12.04 -18.35
CA LEU A 328 3.65 -11.91 -17.00
C LEU A 328 3.35 -13.17 -16.19
N ASP A 329 4.37 -13.68 -15.50
CA ASP A 329 4.25 -14.76 -14.52
C ASP A 329 5.37 -14.64 -13.48
N ILE A 330 5.04 -14.13 -12.29
CA ILE A 330 6.00 -13.84 -11.23
C ILE A 330 5.52 -14.34 -9.88
N THR A 331 6.46 -14.72 -9.02
CA THR A 331 6.21 -15.06 -7.62
C THR A 331 6.80 -13.98 -6.72
N GLY A 332 6.06 -13.57 -5.71
CA GLY A 332 6.42 -12.49 -4.79
C GLY A 332 6.58 -12.99 -3.36
N GLU A 333 7.63 -12.50 -2.71
CA GLU A 333 7.91 -12.80 -1.30
C GLU A 333 8.21 -11.53 -0.51
N PRO A 334 7.72 -11.42 0.74
CA PRO A 334 8.05 -10.30 1.60
C PRO A 334 9.54 -10.33 1.99
N VAL A 335 10.17 -9.16 2.05
CA VAL A 335 11.52 -9.01 2.63
C VAL A 335 11.44 -8.82 4.15
N VAL A 336 10.34 -8.23 4.63
CA VAL A 336 10.06 -7.99 6.04
C VAL A 336 8.76 -8.68 6.43
N ALA A 337 8.75 -9.36 7.58
CA ALA A 337 7.58 -10.06 8.05
C ALA A 337 6.53 -9.09 8.61
N ALA A 338 5.29 -9.20 8.12
CA ALA A 338 4.11 -8.50 8.64
C ALA A 338 4.30 -6.98 8.91
N PRO A 339 4.75 -6.19 7.92
CA PRO A 339 5.01 -4.76 8.12
C PRO A 339 3.69 -3.99 8.24
N ALA A 340 3.18 -3.87 9.47
CA ALA A 340 1.91 -3.21 9.76
C ALA A 340 2.11 -1.74 10.08
N HIS A 341 1.15 -0.90 9.68
CA HIS A 341 1.18 0.54 9.93
C HIS A 341 -0.01 0.99 10.77
N GLY A 342 0.15 2.09 11.51
CA GLY A 342 -0.87 2.62 12.40
C GLY A 342 -1.99 3.38 11.67
N LEU A 343 -2.42 2.90 10.50
CA LEU A 343 -3.46 3.51 9.67
C LEU A 343 -4.88 3.24 10.23
N PRO A 344 -5.94 3.86 9.64
CA PRO A 344 -7.26 3.79 10.24
C PRO A 344 -7.83 2.37 10.44
N ILE A 345 -7.53 1.47 9.51
CA ILE A 345 -7.89 0.05 9.56
C ILE A 345 -6.64 -0.81 9.45
N GLU A 346 -6.81 -2.13 9.46
CA GLU A 346 -5.73 -3.07 9.21
C GLU A 346 -5.06 -2.75 7.87
N TYR A 347 -3.79 -2.36 7.95
CA TYR A 347 -2.99 -1.96 6.81
C TYR A 347 -1.58 -2.47 6.97
N MET A 348 -1.11 -3.21 5.96
CA MET A 348 0.29 -3.62 5.85
C MET A 348 0.85 -3.12 4.54
N GLU A 349 2.07 -2.62 4.59
CA GLU A 349 2.82 -2.29 3.39
C GLU A 349 4.31 -2.52 3.62
N GLY A 350 4.99 -3.10 2.65
CA GLY A 350 6.44 -3.24 2.79
C GLY A 350 7.13 -3.83 1.58
N PRO A 351 8.46 -3.96 1.67
CA PRO A 351 9.32 -4.38 0.58
C PRO A 351 9.08 -5.83 0.18
N TYR A 352 9.05 -6.07 -1.12
CA TYR A 352 8.87 -7.36 -1.76
C TYR A 352 9.98 -7.63 -2.77
N ARG A 353 10.32 -8.91 -2.94
CA ARG A 353 11.12 -9.39 -4.07
C ARG A 353 10.25 -10.24 -4.97
N TYR A 354 10.35 -10.00 -6.27
CA TYR A 354 9.69 -10.79 -7.30
C TYR A 354 10.70 -11.50 -8.19
N ARG A 355 10.35 -12.70 -8.64
CA ARG A 355 11.09 -13.46 -9.65
C ARG A 355 10.13 -14.21 -10.57
N GLY A 356 10.47 -14.30 -11.85
CA GLY A 356 9.67 -15.04 -12.82
C GLY A 356 9.98 -14.59 -14.23
N THR A 357 8.94 -14.42 -15.05
CA THR A 357 9.07 -14.01 -16.45
C THR A 357 8.13 -12.88 -16.83
N LEU A 358 8.57 -12.04 -17.77
CA LEU A 358 7.77 -11.06 -18.49
C LEU A 358 8.04 -11.24 -19.98
N GLN A 359 6.99 -11.47 -20.77
CA GLN A 359 7.09 -11.79 -22.20
C GLN A 359 8.05 -12.96 -22.48
N GLY A 360 8.06 -13.96 -21.60
CA GLY A 360 8.94 -15.13 -21.67
C GLY A 360 10.42 -14.88 -21.32
N GLN A 361 10.80 -13.65 -20.98
CA GLN A 361 12.14 -13.32 -20.50
C GLN A 361 12.22 -13.37 -18.98
N PRO A 362 13.28 -13.95 -18.39
CA PRO A 362 13.50 -13.91 -16.95
C PRO A 362 13.59 -12.48 -16.43
N VAL A 363 12.92 -12.20 -15.32
CA VAL A 363 12.96 -10.92 -14.62
C VAL A 363 13.06 -11.13 -13.12
N THR A 364 13.74 -10.18 -12.46
CA THR A 364 13.67 -9.98 -11.01
C THR A 364 13.21 -8.57 -10.71
N ALA A 365 12.60 -8.35 -9.55
CA ALA A 365 12.08 -7.05 -9.18
C ALA A 365 12.20 -6.77 -7.69
N PHE A 366 12.39 -5.48 -7.38
CA PHE A 366 12.09 -4.91 -6.08
C PHE A 366 10.73 -4.21 -6.13
N ALA A 367 9.99 -4.25 -5.04
CA ALA A 367 8.62 -3.79 -5.02
C ALA A 367 8.17 -3.35 -3.63
N PHE A 368 7.06 -2.62 -3.59
CA PHE A 368 6.21 -2.53 -2.40
C PHE A 368 4.88 -3.25 -2.64
N ASN A 369 4.35 -3.86 -1.59
CA ASN A 369 3.02 -4.49 -1.58
C ASN A 369 2.21 -3.95 -0.41
N GLU A 370 1.22 -3.12 -0.74
CA GLU A 370 0.23 -2.55 0.16
C GLU A 370 -1.02 -3.45 0.18
N ARG A 371 -1.58 -3.68 1.37
CA ARG A 371 -2.76 -4.51 1.56
C ARG A 371 -3.58 -4.08 2.77
N SER A 372 -4.88 -3.96 2.56
CA SER A 372 -5.89 -3.70 3.60
C SER A 372 -6.95 -4.81 3.71
N LEU A 373 -6.84 -5.86 2.87
CA LEU A 373 -7.71 -7.03 2.91
C LEU A 373 -7.36 -7.92 4.13
N ALA A 374 -7.83 -7.52 5.31
CA ALA A 374 -7.76 -8.34 6.51
C ALA A 374 -8.90 -9.36 6.55
N LEU A 375 -8.55 -10.64 6.50
CA LEU A 375 -9.43 -11.79 6.61
C LEU A 375 -9.67 -12.14 8.08
N TYR A 376 -10.93 -12.14 8.50
CA TYR A 376 -11.30 -12.37 9.89
C TYR A 376 -12.68 -13.02 10.09
N ARG A 377 -13.50 -13.12 9.03
CA ARG A 377 -14.79 -13.81 9.10
C ARG A 377 -14.61 -15.32 9.01
N ASP A 378 -15.59 -16.09 9.47
CA ASP A 378 -15.52 -17.56 9.49
C ASP A 378 -15.12 -18.14 8.12
N TRP A 379 -15.83 -17.80 7.05
CA TRP A 379 -15.55 -18.28 5.70
C TRP A 379 -14.21 -17.79 5.15
N GLU A 380 -13.75 -16.60 5.54
CA GLU A 380 -12.43 -16.07 5.15
C GLU A 380 -11.31 -16.84 5.85
N LEU A 381 -11.48 -17.16 7.13
CA LEU A 381 -10.50 -17.95 7.87
C LEU A 381 -10.46 -19.42 7.40
N VAL A 382 -11.56 -19.94 6.85
CA VAL A 382 -11.55 -21.23 6.13
C VAL A 382 -10.66 -21.16 4.87
N GLU A 383 -10.70 -20.05 4.11
CA GLU A 383 -9.82 -19.82 2.97
C GLU A 383 -8.35 -19.75 3.38
N VAL A 384 -8.06 -19.05 4.49
CA VAL A 384 -6.71 -18.98 5.07
C VAL A 384 -6.22 -20.38 5.45
N LEU A 385 -7.06 -21.19 6.09
CA LEU A 385 -6.72 -22.57 6.46
C LEU A 385 -6.51 -23.43 5.21
N ALA A 386 -7.40 -23.37 4.23
CA ALA A 386 -7.29 -24.15 3.00
C ALA A 386 -5.99 -23.84 2.25
N THR A 387 -5.66 -22.56 2.11
CA THR A 387 -4.42 -22.11 1.45
C THR A 387 -3.20 -22.56 2.22
N THR A 388 -3.21 -22.45 3.56
CA THR A 388 -2.10 -22.89 4.40
C THR A 388 -1.87 -24.39 4.25
N VAL A 389 -2.92 -25.21 4.36
CA VAL A 389 -2.85 -26.67 4.27
C VAL A 389 -2.44 -27.17 2.88
N MET A 390 -2.84 -26.46 1.83
CA MET A 390 -2.44 -26.78 0.46
C MET A 390 -0.92 -26.65 0.27
N HIS A 391 -0.29 -25.68 0.95
CA HIS A 391 1.14 -25.36 0.81
C HIS A 391 2.02 -25.82 1.99
N THR A 392 1.45 -26.54 2.97
CA THR A 392 2.23 -27.16 4.05
C THR A 392 2.98 -28.39 3.53
N GLU A 393 4.27 -28.47 3.86
CA GLU A 393 5.13 -29.62 3.55
C GLU A 393 5.68 -30.25 4.85
N PRO A 394 5.61 -31.60 5.01
CA PRO A 394 4.95 -32.55 4.10
C PRO A 394 3.42 -32.39 4.12
N SER A 395 2.77 -32.76 3.02
CA SER A 395 1.30 -32.73 2.94
C SER A 395 0.64 -33.61 4.02
N ASP A 396 -0.40 -33.10 4.67
CA ASP A 396 -1.24 -33.81 5.63
C ASP A 396 -2.61 -34.15 5.00
N PRO A 397 -2.85 -35.42 4.58
CA PRO A 397 -4.10 -35.82 3.93
C PRO A 397 -5.33 -35.70 4.82
N ASP A 398 -5.19 -35.94 6.13
CA ASP A 398 -6.30 -35.88 7.08
C ASP A 398 -6.74 -34.43 7.27
N LEU A 399 -5.77 -33.51 7.32
CA LEU A 399 -6.05 -32.09 7.38
C LEU A 399 -6.65 -31.55 6.07
N ARG A 400 -6.19 -32.02 4.91
CA ARG A 400 -6.82 -31.70 3.61
C ARG A 400 -8.28 -32.14 3.57
N ALA A 401 -8.56 -33.40 3.94
CA ALA A 401 -9.93 -33.92 4.01
C ALA A 401 -10.80 -33.16 5.01
N THR A 402 -10.20 -32.66 6.11
CA THR A 402 -10.89 -31.82 7.09
C THR A 402 -11.29 -30.47 6.49
N VAL A 403 -10.35 -29.80 5.80
CA VAL A 403 -10.62 -28.53 5.09
C VAL A 403 -11.74 -28.68 4.06
N ASP A 404 -11.69 -29.73 3.23
CA ASP A 404 -12.70 -29.98 2.18
C ASP A 404 -14.12 -30.12 2.75
N ARG A 405 -14.23 -30.65 3.98
CA ARG A 405 -15.50 -30.77 4.71
C ARG A 405 -15.92 -29.51 5.43
N LEU A 406 -14.99 -28.62 5.75
CA LEU A 406 -15.23 -27.46 6.59
C LEU A 406 -16.00 -26.35 5.85
N ALA A 407 -15.58 -26.03 4.63
CA ALA A 407 -16.24 -25.01 3.80
C ALA A 407 -17.75 -25.22 3.64
N PRO A 408 -18.26 -26.42 3.26
CA PRO A 408 -19.71 -26.63 3.15
C PRO A 408 -20.44 -26.57 4.49
N LEU A 409 -19.80 -26.92 5.61
CA LEU A 409 -20.41 -26.77 6.94
C LEU A 409 -20.60 -25.30 7.32
N VAL A 410 -19.58 -24.47 7.10
CA VAL A 410 -19.64 -23.03 7.38
C VAL A 410 -20.67 -22.36 6.46
N ALA A 411 -20.67 -22.66 5.17
CA ALA A 411 -21.65 -22.13 4.21
C ALA A 411 -23.09 -22.52 4.55
N ALA A 412 -23.30 -23.71 5.13
CA ALA A 412 -24.62 -24.18 5.58
C ALA A 412 -25.00 -23.69 7.00
N GLY A 413 -24.18 -22.87 7.65
CA GLY A 413 -24.41 -22.39 9.02
C GLY A 413 -24.27 -23.46 10.12
N ARG A 414 -23.70 -24.63 9.80
CA ARG A 414 -23.51 -25.77 10.72
C ARG A 414 -22.28 -25.59 11.61
N ARG A 415 -22.22 -24.45 12.32
CA ARG A 415 -21.03 -24.00 13.08
C ARG A 415 -20.59 -24.97 14.16
N ARG A 416 -21.51 -25.58 14.91
CA ARG A 416 -21.18 -26.56 15.95
C ARG A 416 -20.43 -27.77 15.38
N GLU A 417 -20.87 -28.28 14.23
CA GLU A 417 -20.23 -29.42 13.56
C GLU A 417 -18.88 -29.03 12.97
N ALA A 418 -18.74 -27.80 12.48
CA ALA A 418 -17.45 -27.25 12.06
C ALA A 418 -16.46 -27.18 13.24
N VAL A 419 -16.92 -26.73 14.42
CA VAL A 419 -16.09 -26.70 15.65
C VAL A 419 -15.68 -28.11 16.09
N GLU A 420 -16.60 -29.07 16.09
CA GLU A 420 -16.29 -30.47 16.43
C GLU A 420 -15.23 -31.06 15.47
N LEU A 421 -15.36 -30.77 14.17
CA LEU A 421 -14.41 -31.19 13.15
C LEU A 421 -13.00 -30.59 13.38
N LEU A 422 -12.93 -29.29 13.68
CA LEU A 422 -11.65 -28.61 13.97
C LEU A 422 -11.01 -29.11 15.27
N ALA A 423 -11.82 -29.30 16.32
CA ALA A 423 -11.36 -29.80 17.61
C ALA A 423 -10.76 -31.20 17.52
N ALA A 424 -11.23 -32.03 16.58
CA ALA A 424 -10.69 -33.37 16.35
C ALA A 424 -9.25 -33.36 15.80
N VAL A 425 -8.92 -32.41 14.92
CA VAL A 425 -7.58 -32.33 14.30
C VAL A 425 -6.60 -31.45 15.06
N ARG A 426 -7.10 -30.49 15.86
CA ARG A 426 -6.27 -29.53 16.60
C ARG A 426 -5.14 -30.19 17.39
N PRO A 427 -5.33 -31.24 18.22
CA PRO A 427 -4.28 -31.75 19.11
C PRO A 427 -3.01 -32.23 18.39
N ALA A 428 -3.12 -32.60 17.10
CA ALA A 428 -1.99 -33.04 16.28
C ALA A 428 -1.17 -31.88 15.68
N GLN A 429 -1.68 -30.64 15.75
CA GLN A 429 -1.10 -29.49 15.08
C GLN A 429 -0.33 -28.59 16.05
N THR A 430 0.69 -27.89 15.54
CA THR A 430 1.55 -26.97 16.30
C THR A 430 1.78 -25.66 15.54
N GLY A 431 2.41 -24.69 16.22
CA GLY A 431 2.81 -23.42 15.59
C GLY A 431 1.65 -22.62 15.00
N ALA A 432 1.90 -21.99 13.84
CA ALA A 432 0.93 -21.12 13.17
C ALA A 432 -0.38 -21.83 12.81
N LEU A 433 -0.31 -23.12 12.45
CA LEU A 433 -1.49 -23.90 12.10
C LEU A 433 -2.36 -24.17 13.33
N ALA A 434 -1.77 -24.49 14.47
CA ALA A 434 -2.53 -24.62 15.73
C ALA A 434 -3.21 -23.29 16.11
N THR A 435 -2.50 -22.17 15.98
CA THR A 435 -3.07 -20.83 16.22
C THR A 435 -4.23 -20.53 15.28
N LEU A 436 -4.11 -20.84 14.00
CA LEU A 436 -5.19 -20.63 13.02
C LEU A 436 -6.42 -21.49 13.33
N LEU A 437 -6.24 -22.75 13.74
CA LEU A 437 -7.35 -23.61 14.16
C LEU A 437 -8.04 -23.06 15.42
N ASP A 438 -7.27 -22.58 16.41
CA ASP A 438 -7.79 -21.99 17.64
C ASP A 438 -8.55 -20.66 17.35
N ASP A 439 -8.02 -19.83 16.45
CA ASP A 439 -8.65 -18.59 15.96
C ASP A 439 -9.99 -18.90 15.24
N LEU A 440 -10.01 -19.91 14.38
CA LEU A 440 -11.21 -20.31 13.63
C LEU A 440 -12.29 -20.91 14.54
N VAL A 441 -11.90 -21.75 15.51
CA VAL A 441 -12.81 -22.26 16.55
C VAL A 441 -13.42 -21.09 17.33
N THR A 442 -12.62 -20.09 17.69
CA THR A 442 -13.10 -18.90 18.41
C THR A 442 -14.17 -18.17 17.60
N VAL A 443 -13.89 -17.86 16.33
CA VAL A 443 -14.84 -17.15 15.46
C VAL A 443 -16.14 -17.95 15.26
N LEU A 444 -16.05 -19.26 15.07
CA LEU A 444 -17.23 -20.14 14.90
C LEU A 444 -18.04 -20.34 16.18
N SER A 445 -17.42 -20.15 17.35
CA SER A 445 -18.07 -20.32 18.67
C SER A 445 -18.75 -19.04 19.16
N THR A 446 -18.36 -17.88 18.67
CA THR A 446 -19.11 -16.63 18.90
C THR A 446 -20.44 -16.67 18.15
N GLU A 447 -21.55 -16.50 18.88
CA GLU A 447 -22.85 -16.26 18.24
C GLU A 447 -22.73 -15.01 17.37
N SER A 448 -23.07 -15.13 16.09
CA SER A 448 -23.14 -13.96 15.21
C SER A 448 -24.16 -13.01 15.80
N ALA A 449 -23.73 -11.84 16.28
CA ALA A 449 -24.64 -10.70 16.34
C ALA A 449 -25.07 -10.45 14.89
N GLY A 450 -26.31 -10.84 14.59
CA GLY A 450 -26.89 -10.80 13.24
C GLY A 450 -27.03 -9.39 12.69
#